data_AF-A0A3M6U9Y2-F1
#
_entry.id   AF-A0A3M6U9Y2-F1
#
_cell.length_a   1.000
_cell.length_b   1.000
_cell.length_c   1.000
_cell.angle_alpha   90.00
_cell.angle_beta   90.00
_cell.angle_gamma   90.00
#
_symmetry.space_group_name_H-M   'P 1'
#
loop_
_entity.id
_entity.type
_entity.pdbx_description
1 polymer ?
#
loop_
_entity_poly.entity_id
_entity_poly.type
_entity_poly.pdbx_seq_one_letter_code
_entity_poly.pdbx_strand_id
1 'polypeptide(L)'
;MFLLRTDRTKYTALGTSSQANHITTTLRQFAVYIANLFFLTSDAWVPVVSDTDLNQETAEQYNLILVGSPQENSWIKQFHEKVPLKYESNTLVLGRCTFSSPQTGAVFLAPHAGSRLALIITGNSIDGIRDAVSLATPTIPPMTRSPFSNMVPDYVITGPMFRSHGPGGYLCTGFWNNHWGFGREISSCVC
;
A
#
# COMPACT_ATOMS: atom_id res chain seq x y z
N MET A 1 -11.53 0.62 -0.85
CA MET A 1 -10.90 1.98 -0.85
C MET A 1 -11.83 3.14 -0.48
N PHE A 2 -13.12 3.14 -0.89
CA PHE A 2 -14.09 4.20 -0.55
C PHE A 2 -14.26 4.47 0.96
N LEU A 3 -13.98 3.48 1.81
CA LEU A 3 -14.02 3.62 3.27
C LEU A 3 -12.96 4.57 3.85
N LEU A 4 -11.86 4.83 3.12
CA LEU A 4 -10.85 5.81 3.52
C LEU A 4 -11.31 7.28 3.33
N ARG A 5 -12.47 7.51 2.71
CA ARG A 5 -12.96 8.86 2.39
C ARG A 5 -13.78 9.50 3.51
N THR A 6 -14.42 8.71 4.36
CA THR A 6 -15.42 9.20 5.34
C THR A 6 -14.84 9.53 6.71
N ASP A 7 -13.63 9.06 7.02
CA ASP A 7 -13.05 9.16 8.36
C ASP A 7 -11.94 10.23 8.41
N ARG A 8 -12.31 11.49 8.70
CA ARG A 8 -11.42 12.66 8.55
C ARG A 8 -10.25 12.72 9.53
N THR A 9 -10.25 11.91 10.59
CA THR A 9 -9.30 11.99 11.70
C THR A 9 -8.44 10.76 11.91
N LYS A 10 -8.54 9.73 11.04
CA LYS A 10 -8.11 8.38 11.41
C LYS A 10 -7.06 7.75 10.51
N TYR A 11 -5.99 8.45 10.15
CA TYR A 11 -4.89 7.85 9.38
C TYR A 11 -3.55 8.11 10.03
N THR A 12 -2.71 7.08 10.10
CA THR A 12 -1.30 7.21 10.45
C THR A 12 -0.47 6.61 9.34
N ALA A 13 0.43 7.41 8.76
CA ALA A 13 1.37 6.96 7.74
C ALA A 13 2.68 6.54 8.39
N LEU A 14 3.20 5.37 8.05
CA LEU A 14 4.45 4.85 8.60
C LEU A 14 5.60 4.90 7.61
N GLY A 15 6.69 5.55 8.01
CA GLY A 15 7.99 5.53 7.33
C GLY A 15 9.01 4.75 8.18
N THR A 16 9.75 3.83 7.58
CA THR A 16 10.51 2.80 8.31
C THR A 16 11.92 3.21 8.71
N SER A 17 12.46 2.59 9.76
CA SER A 17 13.90 2.58 10.06
C SER A 17 14.64 1.40 9.41
N SER A 18 15.28 1.63 8.27
CA SER A 18 16.22 0.70 7.64
C SER A 18 17.67 1.03 8.02
N GLN A 19 18.55 0.02 8.10
CA GLN A 19 20.00 0.21 8.35
C GLN A 19 20.66 1.10 7.27
N ALA A 20 20.09 1.13 6.07
CA ALA A 20 20.54 1.99 4.98
C ALA A 20 19.80 3.33 5.00
N ASN A 21 20.49 4.37 5.46
CA ASN A 21 19.93 5.72 5.66
C ASN A 21 19.19 6.30 4.42
N HIS A 22 19.62 5.93 3.21
CA HIS A 22 18.98 6.37 1.96
C HIS A 22 17.58 5.76 1.73
N ILE A 23 17.36 4.50 2.14
CA ILE A 23 16.06 3.81 1.98
C ILE A 23 15.04 4.43 2.94
N THR A 24 15.43 4.57 4.21
CA THR A 24 14.65 5.24 5.26
C THR A 24 14.21 6.64 4.83
N THR A 25 15.14 7.44 4.29
CA THR A 25 14.83 8.79 3.80
C THR A 25 13.82 8.76 2.65
N THR A 26 13.97 7.82 1.72
CA THR A 26 13.07 7.68 0.56
C THR A 26 11.66 7.24 0.99
N LEU A 27 11.56 6.25 1.88
CA LEU A 27 10.26 5.78 2.40
C LEU A 27 9.55 6.88 3.20
N ARG A 28 10.31 7.68 3.96
CA ARG A 28 9.77 8.86 4.64
C ARG A 28 9.25 9.90 3.67
N GLN A 29 9.95 10.15 2.56
CA GLN A 29 9.47 11.06 1.51
C GLN A 29 8.15 10.57 0.90
N PHE A 30 8.01 9.26 0.65
CA PHE A 30 6.75 8.69 0.17
C PHE A 30 5.61 8.84 1.19
N ALA A 31 5.88 8.58 2.47
CA ALA A 31 4.88 8.75 3.53
C ALA A 31 4.43 10.22 3.66
N VAL A 32 5.37 11.17 3.64
CA VAL A 32 5.07 12.62 3.66
C VAL A 32 4.29 13.04 2.40
N TYR A 33 4.66 12.53 1.23
CA TYR A 33 3.93 12.80 0.00
C TYR A 33 2.48 12.34 0.09
N ILE A 34 2.23 11.11 0.53
CA ILE A 34 0.89 10.57 0.71
C ILE A 34 0.11 11.37 1.76
N ALA A 35 0.73 11.68 2.91
CA ALA A 35 0.11 12.48 3.96
C ALA A 35 -0.34 13.85 3.45
N ASN A 36 0.52 14.53 2.68
CA ASN A 36 0.18 15.82 2.06
C ASN A 36 -0.95 15.68 1.04
N LEU A 37 -0.97 14.59 0.26
CA LEU A 37 -2.08 14.36 -0.66
C LEU A 37 -3.41 14.16 0.07
N PHE A 38 -3.45 13.40 1.16
CA PHE A 38 -4.65 13.23 1.97
C PHE A 38 -5.11 14.55 2.60
N PHE A 39 -4.17 15.37 3.08
CA PHE A 39 -4.47 16.72 3.57
C PHE A 39 -5.09 17.59 2.48
N LEU A 40 -4.49 17.65 1.29
CA LEU A 40 -4.94 18.50 0.19
C LEU A 40 -6.28 18.07 -0.43
N THR A 41 -6.57 16.77 -0.47
CA THR A 41 -7.72 16.22 -1.23
C THR A 41 -8.91 15.85 -0.36
N SER A 42 -8.66 15.52 0.91
CA SER A 42 -9.62 14.90 1.80
C SER A 42 -9.74 15.64 3.13
N ASP A 43 -9.00 16.75 3.30
CA ASP A 43 -8.90 17.52 4.56
C ASP A 43 -8.61 16.61 5.77
N ALA A 44 -7.83 15.55 5.52
CA ALA A 44 -7.51 14.53 6.50
C ALA A 44 -6.08 14.74 6.99
N TRP A 45 -5.91 14.87 8.30
CA TRP A 45 -4.59 14.99 8.91
C TRP A 45 -3.99 13.61 9.14
N VAL A 46 -2.82 13.36 8.53
CA VAL A 46 -2.14 12.06 8.56
C VAL A 46 -0.77 12.22 9.21
N PRO A 47 -0.62 12.01 10.53
CA PRO A 47 0.68 11.97 11.17
C PRO A 47 1.58 10.92 10.52
N VAL A 48 2.82 11.33 10.22
CA VAL A 48 3.88 10.44 9.75
C VAL A 48 4.73 10.02 10.93
N VAL A 49 4.70 8.73 11.28
CA VAL A 49 5.45 8.17 12.41
C VAL A 49 6.42 7.10 11.93
N SER A 50 7.46 6.83 12.73
CA SER A 50 8.33 5.70 12.47
C SER A 50 7.70 4.38 12.93
N ASP A 51 8.21 3.26 12.42
CA ASP A 51 7.74 1.93 12.83
C ASP A 51 8.04 1.62 14.30
N THR A 52 9.11 2.18 14.85
CA THR A 52 9.50 2.05 16.26
C THR A 52 8.70 2.94 17.20
N ASP A 53 8.14 4.05 16.71
CA ASP A 53 7.39 5.00 17.54
C ASP A 53 5.89 4.69 17.60
N LEU A 54 5.40 3.78 16.77
CA LEU A 54 3.98 3.40 16.76
C LEU A 54 3.67 2.35 17.83
N ASN A 55 2.91 2.76 18.83
CA ASN A 55 2.36 1.86 19.84
C ASN A 55 1.09 1.16 19.34
N GLN A 56 0.84 -0.06 19.83
CA GLN A 56 -0.35 -0.83 19.47
C GLN A 56 -1.66 -0.14 19.84
N GLU A 57 -1.75 0.47 21.02
CA GLU A 57 -2.94 1.21 21.44
C GLU A 57 -3.29 2.34 20.46
N THR A 58 -2.28 3.09 20.03
CA THR A 58 -2.44 4.12 18.99
C THR A 58 -2.79 3.46 17.68
N ALA A 59 -2.12 2.39 17.27
CA ALA A 59 -2.41 1.73 16.00
C ALA A 59 -3.88 1.27 15.91
N GLU A 60 -4.45 0.70 16.97
CA GLU A 60 -5.83 0.22 17.02
C GLU A 60 -6.88 1.35 16.96
N GLN A 61 -6.49 2.59 17.26
CA GLN A 61 -7.37 3.76 17.22
C GLN A 61 -7.45 4.45 15.85
N TYR A 62 -6.68 4.02 14.85
CA TYR A 62 -6.60 4.67 13.54
C TYR A 62 -6.63 3.63 12.41
N ASN A 63 -7.00 4.03 11.20
CA ASN A 63 -6.65 3.29 10.00
C ASN A 63 -5.16 3.54 9.70
N LEU A 64 -4.49 2.56 9.11
CA LEU A 64 -3.04 2.63 8.91
C LEU A 64 -2.71 2.77 7.43
N ILE A 65 -1.67 3.53 7.11
CA ILE A 65 -1.03 3.55 5.80
C ILE A 65 0.42 3.13 6.02
N LEU A 66 0.77 1.93 5.59
CA LEU A 66 2.10 1.37 5.79
C LEU A 66 2.87 1.43 4.48
N VAL A 67 4.09 1.96 4.51
CA VAL A 67 4.98 2.02 3.35
C VAL A 67 6.26 1.27 3.67
N GLY A 68 6.70 0.39 2.78
CA GLY A 68 7.94 -0.37 2.91
C GLY A 68 7.80 -1.86 2.55
N SER A 69 8.90 -2.57 2.53
CA SER A 69 8.93 -4.04 2.50
C SER A 69 8.80 -4.60 3.93
N PRO A 70 8.45 -5.90 4.09
CA PRO A 70 8.50 -6.57 5.39
C PRO A 70 9.90 -6.61 6.04
N GLN A 71 10.96 -6.30 5.29
CA GLN A 71 12.32 -6.20 5.82
C GLN A 71 12.59 -4.83 6.45
N GLU A 72 11.96 -3.76 5.93
CA GLU A 72 12.11 -2.42 6.49
C GLU A 72 11.03 -2.09 7.51
N ASN A 73 9.81 -2.62 7.37
CA ASN A 73 8.68 -2.31 8.24
C ASN A 73 8.21 -3.54 9.03
N SER A 74 8.44 -3.52 10.34
CA SER A 74 7.99 -4.58 11.26
C SER A 74 6.46 -4.79 11.24
N TRP A 75 5.68 -3.71 11.04
CA TRP A 75 4.22 -3.76 11.02
C TRP A 75 3.66 -4.42 9.76
N ILE A 76 4.38 -4.45 8.64
CA ILE A 76 3.84 -4.97 7.37
C ILE A 76 3.73 -6.50 7.39
N LYS A 77 4.65 -7.18 8.09
CA LYS A 77 4.69 -8.65 8.16
C LYS A 77 3.38 -9.27 8.65
N GLN A 78 2.80 -8.72 9.73
CA GLN A 78 1.52 -9.18 10.30
C GLN A 78 0.33 -8.99 9.35
N PHE A 79 0.38 -8.03 8.43
CA PHE A 79 -0.72 -7.82 7.48
C PHE A 79 -0.66 -8.81 6.32
N HIS A 80 0.54 -9.23 5.89
CA HIS A 80 0.70 -10.33 4.93
C HIS A 80 0.19 -11.67 5.45
N GLU A 81 0.09 -11.86 6.78
CA GLU A 81 -0.51 -13.08 7.36
C GLU A 81 -2.05 -13.03 7.36
N LYS A 82 -2.65 -11.84 7.31
CA LYS A 82 -4.11 -11.63 7.31
C LYS A 82 -4.74 -11.68 5.92
N VAL A 83 -3.94 -11.52 4.87
CA VAL A 83 -4.39 -11.53 3.48
C VAL A 83 -3.66 -12.63 2.69
N PRO A 84 -4.22 -13.11 1.57
CA PRO A 84 -3.59 -14.17 0.77
C PRO A 84 -2.33 -13.75 0.00
N LEU A 85 -1.99 -12.46 -0.02
CA LEU A 85 -0.78 -11.94 -0.64
C LEU A 85 0.42 -12.14 0.31
N LYS A 86 1.31 -13.06 -0.03
CA LYS A 86 2.52 -13.36 0.76
C LYS A 86 3.74 -12.66 0.20
N TYR A 87 4.68 -12.37 1.09
CA TYR A 87 6.01 -11.88 0.73
C TYR A 87 7.06 -12.92 1.15
N GLU A 88 7.70 -13.55 0.17
CA GLU A 88 8.65 -14.64 0.39
C GLU A 88 9.96 -14.32 -0.35
N SER A 89 11.07 -14.25 0.36
CA SER A 89 12.42 -14.11 -0.24
C SER A 89 12.53 -13.03 -1.33
N ASN A 90 11.98 -11.83 -1.07
CA ASN A 90 11.95 -10.71 -2.02
C ASN A 90 11.05 -10.93 -3.26
N THR A 91 10.05 -11.81 -3.15
CA THR A 91 9.03 -12.05 -4.18
C THR A 91 7.64 -11.95 -3.57
N LEU A 92 6.68 -11.55 -4.39
CA LEU A 92 5.27 -11.49 -4.00
C LEU A 92 4.55 -12.71 -4.54
N VAL A 93 3.82 -13.42 -3.68
CA VAL A 93 3.10 -14.64 -4.05
C VAL A 93 1.62 -14.44 -3.77
N LEU A 94 0.78 -14.66 -4.78
CA LEU A 94 -0.68 -14.60 -4.64
C LEU A 94 -1.33 -15.80 -5.32
N GLY A 95 -1.93 -16.68 -4.51
CA GLY A 95 -2.53 -17.91 -5.00
C GLY A 95 -1.49 -18.82 -5.67
N ARG A 96 -1.57 -18.96 -7.00
CA ARG A 96 -0.61 -19.74 -7.81
C ARG A 96 0.41 -18.88 -8.55
N CYS A 97 0.25 -17.55 -8.51
CA CYS A 97 1.13 -16.63 -9.20
C CYS A 97 2.28 -16.20 -8.29
N THR A 98 3.49 -16.21 -8.83
CA THR A 98 4.69 -15.72 -8.17
C THR A 98 5.28 -14.59 -8.99
N PHE A 99 5.37 -13.41 -8.38
CA PHE A 99 5.89 -12.21 -9.00
C PHE A 99 7.31 -11.96 -8.50
N SER A 100 8.28 -12.40 -9.29
CA SER A 100 9.72 -12.30 -9.02
C SER A 100 10.43 -11.25 -9.88
N SER A 101 9.70 -10.57 -10.77
CA SER A 101 10.28 -9.54 -11.64
C SER A 101 10.92 -8.43 -10.81
N PRO A 102 12.07 -7.88 -11.25
CA PRO A 102 12.63 -6.70 -10.61
C PRO A 102 11.62 -5.54 -10.72
N GLN A 103 11.58 -4.65 -9.73
CA GLN A 103 10.64 -3.52 -9.71
C GLN A 103 9.16 -3.97 -9.66
N THR A 104 8.86 -4.89 -8.76
CA THR A 104 7.49 -5.27 -8.45
C THR A 104 7.02 -4.52 -7.19
N GLY A 105 5.93 -3.76 -7.34
CA GLY A 105 5.25 -3.09 -6.23
C GLY A 105 3.90 -3.74 -5.94
N ALA A 106 3.36 -3.52 -4.76
CA ALA A 106 2.00 -3.90 -4.43
C ALA A 106 1.34 -2.85 -3.53
N VAL A 107 0.07 -2.59 -3.80
CA VAL A 107 -0.83 -1.84 -2.91
C VAL A 107 -1.97 -2.78 -2.57
N PHE A 108 -2.27 -2.96 -1.28
CA PHE A 108 -3.41 -3.77 -0.88
C PHE A 108 -4.04 -3.31 0.43
N LEU A 109 -5.33 -3.60 0.58
CA LEU A 109 -6.08 -3.40 1.81
C LEU A 109 -6.05 -4.67 2.66
N ALA A 110 -5.92 -4.50 3.97
CA ALA A 110 -6.02 -5.57 4.94
C ALA A 110 -6.89 -5.16 6.14
N PRO A 111 -7.57 -6.11 6.80
CA PRO A 111 -8.36 -5.82 7.98
C PRO A 111 -7.46 -5.42 9.16
N HIS A 112 -7.87 -4.37 9.88
CA HIS A 112 -7.19 -3.86 11.06
C HIS A 112 -8.19 -3.59 12.19
N ALA A 113 -7.75 -3.77 13.44
CA ALA A 113 -8.47 -3.52 14.70
C ALA A 113 -9.99 -3.22 14.58
N GLY A 114 -10.84 -4.23 14.80
CA GLY A 114 -12.29 -4.10 14.71
C GLY A 114 -12.77 -3.88 13.27
N SER A 115 -13.34 -2.71 12.99
CA SER A 115 -13.88 -2.33 11.68
C SER A 115 -12.93 -1.44 10.85
N ARG A 116 -11.65 -1.37 11.22
CA ARG A 116 -10.66 -0.48 10.61
C ARG A 116 -9.91 -1.19 9.49
N LEU A 117 -9.20 -0.40 8.68
CA LEU A 117 -8.45 -0.90 7.55
C LEU A 117 -6.99 -0.43 7.62
N ALA A 118 -6.12 -1.28 7.11
CA ALA A 118 -4.74 -0.90 6.79
C ALA A 118 -4.59 -0.89 5.27
N LEU A 119 -4.00 0.17 4.74
CA LEU A 119 -3.50 0.27 3.38
C LEU A 119 -2.00 -0.02 3.41
N ILE A 120 -1.59 -1.09 2.74
CA ILE A 120 -0.20 -1.52 2.69
C ILE A 120 0.34 -1.19 1.31
N ILE A 121 1.45 -0.47 1.26
CA ILE A 121 2.22 -0.15 0.07
C ILE A 121 3.59 -0.80 0.23
N THR A 122 3.80 -1.88 -0.51
CA THR A 122 4.98 -2.72 -0.40
C THR A 122 5.59 -3.02 -1.76
N GLY A 123 6.72 -3.69 -1.79
CA GLY A 123 7.40 -4.06 -3.02
C GLY A 123 8.68 -4.81 -2.74
N ASN A 124 9.26 -5.41 -3.78
CA ASN A 124 10.54 -6.10 -3.72
C ASN A 124 11.74 -5.19 -4.02
N SER A 125 11.48 -3.92 -4.36
CA SER A 125 12.49 -2.90 -4.56
C SER A 125 11.90 -1.52 -4.27
N ILE A 126 12.78 -0.54 -4.01
CA ILE A 126 12.36 0.85 -3.79
C ILE A 126 11.67 1.45 -5.01
N ASP A 127 12.06 1.05 -6.22
CA ASP A 127 11.40 1.46 -7.46
C ASP A 127 10.00 0.83 -7.60
N GLY A 128 9.83 -0.42 -7.16
CA GLY A 128 8.51 -1.05 -7.10
C GLY A 128 7.58 -0.34 -6.11
N ILE A 129 8.09 0.03 -4.93
CA ILE A 129 7.36 0.83 -3.95
C ILE A 129 7.04 2.20 -4.53
N ARG A 130 7.97 2.87 -5.22
CA ARG A 130 7.73 4.16 -5.88
C ARG A 130 6.59 4.06 -6.90
N ASP A 131 6.56 2.99 -7.68
CA ASP A 131 5.52 2.74 -8.67
C ASP A 131 4.16 2.53 -8.00
N ALA A 132 4.13 1.75 -6.91
CA ALA A 132 2.94 1.57 -6.09
C ALA A 132 2.45 2.90 -5.46
N VAL A 133 3.37 3.75 -4.96
CA VAL A 133 3.06 5.09 -4.46
C VAL A 133 2.51 6.00 -5.56
N SER A 134 2.98 5.84 -6.81
CA SER A 134 2.50 6.67 -7.92
C SER A 134 1.02 6.48 -8.24
N LEU A 135 0.41 5.37 -7.81
CA LEU A 135 -1.05 5.15 -7.86
C LEU A 135 -1.84 6.14 -6.97
N ALA A 136 -1.17 6.77 -6.00
CA ALA A 136 -1.73 7.87 -5.20
C ALA A 136 -1.82 9.18 -6.00
N THR A 137 -1.03 9.32 -7.06
CA THR A 137 -0.83 10.59 -7.78
C THR A 137 -2.11 10.99 -8.51
N PRO A 138 -2.58 12.24 -8.36
CA PRO A 138 -3.77 12.71 -9.07
C PRO A 138 -3.51 12.83 -10.58
N THR A 139 -4.49 12.41 -11.38
CA THR A 139 -4.38 12.35 -12.85
C THR A 139 -4.34 13.75 -13.51
N ILE A 140 -5.03 14.75 -12.96
CA ILE A 140 -5.09 16.12 -13.53
C ILE A 140 -5.15 17.16 -12.40
N PRO A 141 -4.04 17.83 -12.02
CA PRO A 141 -4.08 19.03 -11.18
C PRO A 141 -4.82 20.17 -11.92
N PRO A 142 -5.72 20.97 -11.29
CA PRO A 142 -6.00 21.11 -9.86
C PRO A 142 -7.16 20.23 -9.34
N MET A 143 -7.80 19.42 -10.19
CA MET A 143 -8.89 18.51 -9.81
C MET A 143 -8.33 17.24 -9.19
N THR A 144 -7.86 17.35 -7.95
CA THR A 144 -7.28 16.23 -7.21
C THR A 144 -8.39 15.42 -6.51
N ARG A 145 -8.39 14.11 -6.73
CA ARG A 145 -9.25 13.17 -5.97
C ARG A 145 -8.47 12.61 -4.80
N SER A 146 -9.19 12.07 -3.81
CA SER A 146 -8.58 11.35 -2.69
C SER A 146 -7.61 10.27 -3.21
N PRO A 147 -6.40 10.12 -2.63
CA PRO A 147 -5.41 9.14 -3.05
C PRO A 147 -6.00 7.74 -3.18
N PHE A 148 -5.58 7.03 -4.23
CA PHE A 148 -6.02 5.67 -4.52
C PHE A 148 -7.54 5.48 -4.71
N SER A 149 -8.34 6.55 -4.76
CA SER A 149 -9.79 6.43 -4.98
C SER A 149 -10.18 6.13 -6.44
N ASN A 150 -9.23 6.13 -7.37
CA ASN A 150 -9.47 5.99 -8.80
C ASN A 150 -8.73 4.77 -9.34
N MET A 151 -9.47 3.77 -9.83
CA MET A 151 -8.92 2.58 -10.50
C MET A 151 -7.97 1.71 -9.64
N VAL A 152 -8.09 1.76 -8.31
CA VAL A 152 -7.37 0.86 -7.40
C VAL A 152 -8.41 -0.03 -6.69
N PRO A 153 -8.53 -1.32 -7.08
CA PRO A 153 -9.34 -2.29 -6.35
C PRO A 153 -8.64 -2.66 -5.02
N ASP A 154 -9.14 -3.68 -4.29
CA ASP A 154 -8.61 -3.96 -2.95
C ASP A 154 -7.14 -4.35 -2.93
N TYR A 155 -6.61 -4.88 -4.06
CA TYR A 155 -5.19 -5.05 -4.25
C TYR A 155 -4.76 -4.83 -5.70
N VAL A 156 -3.54 -4.34 -5.88
CA VAL A 156 -2.85 -4.14 -7.16
C VAL A 156 -1.40 -4.55 -6.99
N ILE A 157 -0.88 -5.32 -7.94
CA ILE A 157 0.53 -5.69 -8.05
C ILE A 157 1.04 -5.06 -9.35
N THR A 158 1.98 -4.13 -9.24
CA THR A 158 2.64 -3.46 -10.36
C THR A 158 3.88 -4.24 -10.77
N GLY A 159 4.18 -4.25 -12.06
CA GLY A 159 5.44 -4.79 -12.59
C GLY A 159 6.28 -3.73 -13.29
N PRO A 160 7.45 -4.10 -13.82
CA PRO A 160 8.37 -3.15 -14.47
C PRO A 160 7.76 -2.41 -15.68
N MET A 161 6.73 -2.96 -16.32
CA MET A 161 6.02 -2.33 -17.44
C MET A 161 4.99 -1.28 -17.00
N PHE A 162 4.70 -1.15 -15.71
CA PHE A 162 3.68 -0.25 -15.18
C PHE A 162 3.96 1.23 -15.53
N ARG A 163 5.21 1.68 -15.47
CA ARG A 163 5.56 3.08 -15.81
C ARG A 163 5.22 3.45 -17.26
N SER A 164 5.37 2.51 -18.20
CA SER A 164 5.14 2.76 -19.63
C SER A 164 3.70 2.47 -20.07
N HIS A 165 3.01 1.54 -19.41
CA HIS A 165 1.68 1.07 -19.82
C HIS A 165 0.55 1.47 -18.86
N GLY A 166 0.86 2.16 -17.75
CA GLY A 166 -0.12 2.52 -16.73
C GLY A 166 -0.87 1.28 -16.21
N PRO A 167 -2.21 1.31 -16.06
CA PRO A 167 -2.99 0.16 -15.63
C PRO A 167 -2.83 -1.11 -16.50
N GLY A 168 -2.41 -0.97 -17.77
CA GLY A 168 -2.10 -2.11 -18.63
C GLY A 168 -0.84 -2.87 -18.21
N GLY A 169 -0.01 -2.30 -17.34
CA GLY A 169 1.20 -2.92 -16.78
C GLY A 169 1.00 -3.53 -15.39
N TYR A 170 -0.25 -3.71 -14.93
CA TYR A 170 -0.54 -4.47 -13.71
C TYR A 170 -0.28 -5.95 -13.95
N LEU A 171 0.48 -6.56 -13.03
CA LEU A 171 0.68 -8.00 -13.02
C LEU A 171 -0.54 -8.72 -12.44
N CYS A 172 -1.20 -8.15 -11.44
CA CYS A 172 -2.38 -8.74 -10.83
C CYS A 172 -3.18 -7.69 -10.08
N THR A 173 -4.49 -7.75 -10.19
CA THR A 173 -5.39 -6.75 -9.61
C THR A 173 -6.75 -7.37 -9.34
N GLY A 174 -7.41 -6.97 -8.26
CA GLY A 174 -8.70 -7.57 -7.91
C GLY A 174 -9.23 -7.15 -6.55
N PHE A 175 -10.34 -7.78 -6.19
CA PHE A 175 -11.00 -7.57 -4.90
C PHE A 175 -10.78 -8.77 -3.99
N TRP A 176 -10.83 -8.53 -2.67
CA TRP A 176 -10.92 -9.63 -1.73
C TRP A 176 -12.35 -10.12 -1.64
N ASN A 177 -12.54 -11.41 -1.35
CA ASN A 177 -13.87 -11.92 -1.04
C ASN A 177 -14.32 -11.42 0.35
N ASN A 178 -15.58 -11.69 0.73
CA ASN A 178 -16.15 -11.27 2.01
C ASN A 178 -15.39 -11.78 3.27
N HIS A 179 -14.48 -12.74 3.10
CA HIS A 179 -13.65 -13.31 4.15
C HIS A 179 -12.17 -12.93 3.99
N TRP A 180 -11.87 -11.84 3.27
CA TRP A 180 -10.49 -11.38 3.00
C TRP A 180 -9.62 -12.40 2.25
N GLY A 181 -10.25 -13.34 1.54
CA GLY A 181 -9.59 -14.39 0.78
C GLY A 181 -9.45 -14.07 -0.72
N PHE A 182 -8.58 -14.83 -1.38
CA PHE A 182 -8.34 -14.72 -2.82
C PHE A 182 -9.39 -15.52 -3.60
N GLY A 183 -10.10 -14.85 -4.51
CA GLY A 183 -11.01 -15.48 -5.48
C GLY A 183 -10.52 -15.24 -6.90
N ARG A 184 -10.37 -16.30 -7.71
CA ARG A 184 -9.84 -16.19 -9.09
C ARG A 184 -10.82 -15.44 -10.00
N GLU A 185 -12.11 -15.59 -9.72
CA GLU A 185 -13.23 -15.00 -10.45
C GLU A 185 -13.37 -13.49 -10.25
N ILE A 186 -12.81 -12.94 -9.17
CA ILE A 186 -12.81 -11.51 -8.84
C ILE A 186 -11.41 -10.87 -9.00
N SER A 187 -10.52 -11.57 -9.69
CA SER A 187 -9.11 -11.23 -9.84
C SER A 187 -8.67 -11.34 -11.29
N SER A 188 -7.93 -10.35 -11.78
CA SER A 188 -7.30 -10.35 -13.10
C SER A 188 -5.79 -10.37 -12.93
N CYS A 189 -5.16 -11.51 -13.20
CA CYS A 189 -3.73 -11.72 -12.98
C CYS A 189 -3.06 -12.33 -14.20
N VAL A 190 -1.90 -11.77 -14.52
CA VAL A 190 -0.96 -12.23 -15.54
C VAL A 190 0.27 -12.73 -14.81
N CYS A 191 0.33 -14.04 -14.70
CA CYS A 191 1.49 -14.83 -14.33
C CYS A 191 1.63 -15.94 -15.39
#